data_AF-G9ZQI4-F1
#
_entry.id   AF-G9ZQI4-F1
#
_cell.length_a   1.000
_cell.length_b   1.000
_cell.length_c   1.000
_cell.angle_alpha   90.00
_cell.angle_beta   90.00
_cell.angle_gamma   90.00
#
_symmetry.space_group_name_H-M   'P 1'
#
loop_
_entity.id
_entity.type
_entity.pdbx_description
1 polymer ?
#
loop_
_entity_poly.entity_id
_entity_poly.type
_entity_poly.pdbx_seq_one_letter_code
_entity_poly.pdbx_strand_id
1 'polypeptide(L)'
;KIRIKFAIYRITKLSDIFDISTDDLLRDNNLLKHYAEQDKQGQRAEIVAKISYFLDLILTLIAYGHIFKVLNLDGSIIIPLLIVNLILFALSYPTENTSKSKFKVIIVSIILIAALFINSIIVPLNTELFELLKTNNQAYKLGVISGQLTTIILLSISVTLITCFYPHIRKRKSPATR
;
A
#
# COMPACT_ATOMS: atom_id res chain seq x y z
N LYS A 1 1.29 -5.50 -34.34
CA LYS A 1 0.83 -6.91 -34.40
C LYS A 1 0.51 -7.52 -33.02
N ILE A 2 1.38 -7.40 -32.00
CA ILE A 2 1.17 -8.01 -30.67
C ILE A 2 -0.06 -7.44 -29.92
N ARG A 3 -0.28 -6.12 -29.99
CA ARG A 3 -1.45 -5.46 -29.35
C ARG A 3 -2.81 -5.93 -29.89
N ILE A 4 -2.90 -6.25 -31.18
CA ILE A 4 -4.16 -6.69 -31.82
C ILE A 4 -4.50 -8.12 -31.40
N LYS A 5 -3.51 -9.02 -31.34
CA LYS A 5 -3.71 -10.39 -30.84
C LYS A 5 -4.18 -10.41 -29.38
N PHE A 6 -3.68 -9.50 -28.56
CA PHE A 6 -4.08 -9.41 -27.15
C PHE A 6 -5.52 -8.92 -26.98
N ALA A 7 -5.96 -7.98 -27.83
CA ALA A 7 -7.33 -7.50 -27.83
C ALA A 7 -8.32 -8.60 -28.26
N ILE A 8 -8.02 -9.33 -29.35
CA ILE A 8 -8.85 -10.44 -29.84
C ILE A 8 -8.99 -11.52 -28.76
N TYR A 9 -7.88 -11.94 -28.13
CA TYR A 9 -7.90 -12.95 -27.08
C TYR A 9 -8.77 -12.55 -25.87
N ARG A 10 -8.76 -11.27 -25.46
CA ARG A 10 -9.61 -10.81 -24.36
C ARG A 10 -11.09 -10.84 -24.71
N ILE A 11 -11.45 -10.50 -25.95
CA ILE A 11 -12.83 -10.51 -26.44
C ILE A 11 -13.35 -11.95 -26.52
N THR A 12 -12.55 -12.88 -27.04
CA THR A 12 -12.92 -14.31 -27.10
C THR A 12 -13.12 -14.90 -25.71
N LYS A 13 -12.24 -14.57 -24.76
CA LYS A 13 -12.36 -15.06 -23.38
C LYS A 13 -13.56 -14.49 -22.62
N LEU A 14 -14.01 -13.28 -22.99
CA LEU A 14 -15.22 -12.68 -22.44
C LEU A 14 -16.47 -13.37 -22.99
N SER A 15 -16.49 -13.68 -24.29
CA SER A 15 -17.55 -14.46 -24.93
C SER A 15 -17.71 -15.84 -24.28
N ASP A 16 -16.61 -16.55 -24.01
CA ASP A 16 -16.63 -17.85 -23.32
C ASP A 16 -17.17 -17.78 -21.88
N ILE A 17 -16.99 -16.66 -21.17
CA ILE A 17 -17.44 -16.51 -19.77
C ILE A 17 -18.95 -16.26 -19.70
N PHE A 18 -19.48 -15.52 -20.67
CA PHE A 18 -20.88 -15.11 -20.67
C PHE A 18 -21.79 -15.98 -21.54
N ASP A 19 -21.22 -16.92 -22.30
CA ASP A 19 -21.93 -17.80 -23.25
C ASP A 19 -22.71 -17.01 -24.31
N ILE A 20 -22.18 -15.85 -24.69
CA ILE A 20 -22.75 -14.91 -25.67
C ILE A 20 -21.79 -14.82 -26.86
N SER A 21 -22.32 -14.80 -28.08
CA SER A 21 -21.57 -14.61 -29.32
C SER A 21 -20.62 -13.41 -29.22
N THR A 22 -19.36 -13.58 -29.65
CA THR A 22 -18.39 -12.47 -29.79
C THR A 22 -18.94 -11.32 -30.64
N ASP A 23 -19.85 -11.59 -31.57
CA ASP A 23 -20.46 -10.59 -32.44
C ASP A 23 -21.50 -9.74 -31.68
N ASP A 24 -22.29 -10.36 -30.79
CA ASP A 24 -23.24 -9.64 -29.92
C ASP A 24 -22.50 -8.82 -28.84
N LEU A 25 -21.40 -9.36 -28.30
CA LEU A 25 -20.52 -8.64 -27.36
C LEU A 25 -19.88 -7.39 -27.99
N LEU A 26 -19.55 -7.46 -29.27
CA LEU A 26 -18.99 -6.34 -30.03
C LEU A 26 -20.05 -5.32 -30.46
N ARG A 27 -21.32 -5.72 -30.50
CA ARG A 27 -22.45 -4.90 -30.92
C ARG A 27 -23.06 -4.08 -29.77
N ASP A 28 -22.91 -4.54 -28.52
CA ASP A 28 -23.33 -3.79 -27.35
C ASP A 28 -22.33 -2.68 -26.97
N ASN A 29 -22.53 -1.52 -27.60
CA ASN A 29 -21.77 -0.31 -27.34
C ASN A 29 -21.84 0.18 -25.88
N ASN A 30 -22.83 -0.23 -25.09
CA ASN A 30 -22.94 0.15 -23.68
C ASN A 30 -22.03 -0.72 -22.80
N LEU A 31 -21.96 -2.02 -23.06
CA LEU A 31 -21.00 -2.92 -22.40
C LEU A 31 -19.55 -2.49 -22.67
N LEU A 32 -19.22 -2.22 -23.93
CA LEU A 32 -17.89 -1.72 -24.33
C LEU A 32 -17.51 -0.40 -23.65
N LYS A 33 -18.47 0.53 -23.47
CA LYS A 33 -18.25 1.77 -22.71
C LYS A 33 -17.98 1.50 -21.24
N HIS A 34 -18.75 0.63 -20.59
CA HIS A 34 -18.52 0.25 -19.20
C HIS A 34 -17.14 -0.40 -18.99
N TYR A 35 -16.71 -1.28 -19.88
CA TYR A 35 -15.35 -1.85 -19.82
C TYR A 35 -14.26 -0.81 -20.05
N ALA A 36 -14.45 0.12 -20.99
CA ALA A 36 -13.51 1.20 -21.23
C ALA A 36 -13.41 2.17 -20.05
N GLU A 37 -14.51 2.40 -19.33
CA GLU A 37 -14.53 3.19 -18.10
C GLU A 37 -13.87 2.47 -16.94
N GLN A 38 -14.12 1.17 -16.76
CA GLN A 38 -13.45 0.34 -15.76
C GLN A 38 -11.94 0.28 -16.00
N ASP A 39 -11.49 0.12 -17.24
CA ASP A 39 -10.05 0.13 -17.59
C ASP A 39 -9.42 1.49 -17.30
N LYS A 40 -10.09 2.60 -17.63
CA LYS A 40 -9.65 3.96 -17.29
C LYS A 40 -9.58 4.19 -15.77
N GLN A 41 -10.55 3.69 -15.02
CA GLN A 41 -10.55 3.78 -13.55
C GLN A 41 -9.40 2.94 -12.95
N GLY A 42 -9.17 1.73 -13.47
CA GLY A 42 -8.05 0.89 -13.06
C GLY A 42 -6.68 1.53 -13.33
N GLN A 43 -6.51 2.20 -14.48
CA GLN A 43 -5.29 2.95 -14.79
C GLN A 43 -5.08 4.14 -13.84
N ARG A 44 -6.15 4.88 -13.51
CA ARG A 44 -6.06 5.98 -12.53
C ARG A 44 -5.70 5.46 -11.13
N ALA A 45 -6.36 4.40 -10.68
CA ALA A 45 -6.07 3.76 -9.40
C ALA A 45 -4.61 3.27 -9.32
N GLU A 46 -4.06 2.74 -10.41
CA GLU A 46 -2.65 2.36 -10.46
C GLU A 46 -1.69 3.55 -10.29
N ILE A 47 -1.99 4.69 -10.92
CA ILE A 47 -1.17 5.91 -10.78
C ILE A 47 -1.21 6.40 -9.34
N VAL A 48 -2.41 6.47 -8.74
CA VAL A 48 -2.59 6.87 -7.34
C VAL A 48 -1.84 5.92 -6.41
N ALA A 49 -1.94 4.60 -6.61
CA ALA A 49 -1.20 3.62 -5.81
C ALA A 49 0.32 3.79 -5.90
N LYS A 50 0.86 4.15 -7.08
CA LYS A 50 2.30 4.46 -7.23
C LYS A 50 2.70 5.72 -6.49
N ILE A 51 1.90 6.79 -6.59
CA ILE A 51 2.17 8.04 -5.88
C ILE A 51 2.10 7.80 -4.37
N SER A 52 1.05 7.14 -3.88
CA SER A 52 0.90 6.77 -2.47
C SER A 52 2.02 5.88 -1.97
N TYR A 53 2.57 4.99 -2.79
CA TYR A 53 3.76 4.19 -2.44
C TYR A 53 5.00 5.06 -2.19
N PHE A 54 5.31 5.98 -3.09
CA PHE A 54 6.46 6.88 -2.90
C PHE A 54 6.24 7.82 -1.73
N LEU A 55 5.01 8.29 -1.55
CA LEU A 55 4.63 9.11 -0.41
C LEU A 55 4.79 8.34 0.91
N ASP A 56 4.37 7.07 0.95
CA ASP A 56 4.53 6.20 2.13
C ASP A 56 6.00 6.01 2.50
N LEU A 57 6.86 5.80 1.50
CA LEU A 57 8.30 5.68 1.69
C LEU A 57 8.90 6.97 2.29
N ILE A 58 8.58 8.14 1.72
CA ILE A 58 9.09 9.42 2.19
C ILE A 58 8.60 9.72 3.62
N LEU A 59 7.31 9.54 3.89
CA LEU A 59 6.75 9.77 5.21
C LEU A 59 7.34 8.82 6.27
N THR A 60 7.53 7.55 5.91
CA THR A 60 8.15 6.57 6.81
C THR A 60 9.58 6.99 7.18
N LEU A 61 10.37 7.47 6.21
CA LEU A 61 11.72 7.99 6.48
C LEU A 61 11.68 9.24 7.39
N ILE A 62 10.77 10.16 7.13
CA ILE A 62 10.60 11.36 7.96
C ILE A 62 10.20 10.97 9.39
N ALA A 63 9.29 10.00 9.54
CA ALA A 63 8.85 9.49 10.84
C ALA A 63 10.00 8.88 11.64
N TYR A 64 10.86 8.06 11.01
CA TYR A 64 12.08 7.58 11.67
C TYR A 64 13.04 8.71 12.03
N GLY A 65 13.25 9.68 11.13
CA GLY A 65 14.10 10.84 11.42
C GLY A 65 13.60 11.68 12.59
N HIS A 66 12.28 11.79 12.77
CA HIS A 66 11.66 12.41 13.93
C HIS A 66 11.89 11.59 15.22
N ILE A 67 11.69 10.27 15.18
CA ILE A 67 11.88 9.38 16.35
C ILE A 67 13.32 9.48 16.90
N PHE A 68 14.31 9.56 16.01
CA PHE A 68 15.72 9.71 16.40
C PHE A 68 16.15 11.16 16.65
N LYS A 69 15.21 12.13 16.67
CA LYS A 69 15.49 13.58 16.81
C LYS A 69 16.52 14.12 15.81
N VAL A 70 16.64 13.48 14.65
CA VAL A 70 17.47 13.97 13.53
C VAL A 70 16.75 15.13 12.83
N LEU A 71 15.41 15.10 12.84
CA LEU A 71 14.55 16.13 12.27
C LEU A 71 13.70 16.76 13.39
N ASN A 72 13.89 18.07 13.62
CA ASN A 72 13.05 18.87 14.52
C ASN A 72 11.74 19.26 13.83
N LEU A 73 10.94 18.27 13.44
CA LEU A 73 9.62 18.47 12.85
C LEU A 73 8.55 18.16 13.89
N ASP A 74 7.41 18.86 13.84
CA ASP A 74 6.30 18.54 14.73
C ASP A 74 5.68 17.18 14.35
N GLY A 75 5.97 16.16 15.15
CA GLY A 75 5.45 14.79 15.00
C GLY A 75 3.92 14.70 14.91
N SER A 76 3.21 15.72 15.40
CA SER A 76 1.75 15.78 15.42
C SER A 76 1.11 15.77 14.02
N ILE A 77 1.80 16.20 12.97
CA ILE A 77 1.27 16.23 11.59
C ILE A 77 1.67 14.97 10.81
N ILE A 78 2.81 14.37 11.15
CA ILE A 78 3.37 13.23 10.41
C ILE A 78 2.49 12.00 10.56
N ILE A 79 2.04 11.69 11.79
CA ILE A 79 1.16 10.55 12.08
C ILE A 79 -0.15 10.60 11.28
N PRO A 80 -0.98 11.67 11.36
CA PRO A 80 -2.25 11.72 10.61
C PRO A 80 -2.04 11.70 9.10
N LEU A 81 -0.97 12.32 8.60
CA LEU A 81 -0.66 12.27 7.16
C LEU A 81 -0.31 10.84 6.71
N LEU A 82 0.40 10.06 7.54
CA LEU A 82 0.68 8.65 7.28
C LEU A 82 -0.62 7.83 7.22
N ILE A 83 -1.56 8.06 8.15
CA ILE A 83 -2.87 7.40 8.17
C ILE A 83 -3.64 7.67 6.87
N VAL A 84 -3.74 8.94 6.46
CA VAL A 84 -4.45 9.32 5.23
C VAL A 84 -3.83 8.64 4.01
N ASN A 85 -2.50 8.62 3.93
CA ASN A 85 -1.80 7.97 2.82
C ASN A 85 -2.04 6.44 2.79
N LEU A 86 -2.02 5.78 3.95
CA LEU A 86 -2.33 4.35 4.06
C LEU A 86 -3.77 4.04 3.59
N ILE A 87 -4.74 4.88 3.96
CA ILE A 87 -6.13 4.73 3.51
C ILE A 87 -6.23 4.92 1.99
N LEU A 88 -5.61 5.97 1.46
CA LEU A 88 -5.61 6.24 0.02
C LEU A 88 -4.99 5.09 -0.77
N PHE A 89 -3.92 4.51 -0.24
CA PHE A 89 -3.27 3.34 -0.82
C PHE A 89 -4.19 2.11 -0.79
N ALA A 90 -4.83 1.84 0.35
CA ALA A 90 -5.75 0.71 0.50
C ALA A 90 -6.95 0.80 -0.47
N LEU A 91 -7.50 2.00 -0.66
CA LEU A 91 -8.61 2.26 -1.60
C LEU A 91 -8.19 2.14 -3.06
N SER A 92 -6.95 2.53 -3.36
CA SER A 92 -6.44 2.54 -4.75
C SER A 92 -5.89 1.18 -5.18
N TYR A 93 -5.72 0.23 -4.27
CA TYR A 93 -5.14 -1.05 -4.63
C TYR A 93 -6.16 -1.93 -5.36
N PRO A 94 -5.92 -2.26 -6.65
CA PRO A 94 -6.86 -3.05 -7.41
C PRO A 94 -6.92 -4.49 -6.88
N THR A 95 -8.09 -4.88 -6.38
CA THR A 95 -8.40 -6.21 -5.82
C THR A 95 -8.25 -7.34 -6.86
N GLU A 96 -8.27 -7.00 -8.14
CA GLU A 96 -8.60 -7.91 -9.24
C GLU A 96 -7.51 -8.89 -9.70
N ASN A 97 -6.30 -8.86 -9.14
CA ASN A 97 -5.26 -9.81 -9.58
C ASN A 97 -4.31 -10.28 -8.47
N THR A 98 -4.79 -10.26 -7.22
CA THR A 98 -4.12 -10.98 -6.14
C THR A 98 -4.37 -12.46 -6.33
N SER A 99 -3.57 -13.10 -7.18
CA SER A 99 -3.40 -14.56 -7.17
C SER A 99 -3.17 -14.96 -5.70
N LYS A 100 -4.21 -15.52 -5.08
CA LYS A 100 -4.32 -15.91 -3.67
C LYS A 100 -3.42 -17.12 -3.38
N SER A 101 -2.17 -17.03 -3.78
CA SER A 101 -1.16 -18.00 -3.36
C SER A 101 -1.06 -17.86 -1.85
N LYS A 102 -1.52 -18.88 -1.13
CA LYS A 102 -1.47 -18.94 0.34
C LYS A 102 -0.06 -18.61 0.86
N PHE A 103 0.98 -18.96 0.10
CA PHE A 103 2.37 -18.59 0.34
C PHE A 103 2.63 -17.08 0.37
N LYS A 104 2.05 -16.29 -0.54
CA LYS A 104 2.24 -14.82 -0.53
C LYS A 104 1.65 -14.19 0.71
N VAL A 105 0.47 -14.65 1.14
CA VAL A 105 -0.17 -14.17 2.37
C VAL A 105 0.70 -14.52 3.57
N ILE A 106 1.21 -15.75 3.65
CA ILE A 106 2.12 -16.18 4.72
C ILE A 106 3.38 -15.31 4.75
N ILE A 107 4.01 -15.05 3.60
CA ILE A 107 5.21 -14.20 3.52
C ILE A 107 4.91 -12.77 3.99
N VAL A 108 3.80 -12.17 3.54
CA VAL A 108 3.40 -10.83 3.98
C VAL A 108 3.15 -10.79 5.49
N SER A 109 2.49 -11.80 6.04
CA SER A 109 2.27 -11.91 7.49
C SER A 109 3.57 -12.05 8.26
N ILE A 110 4.54 -12.84 7.77
CA ILE A 110 5.87 -12.97 8.40
C ILE A 110 6.60 -11.62 8.38
N ILE A 111 6.58 -10.90 7.26
CA ILE A 111 7.19 -9.57 7.14
C ILE A 111 6.53 -8.59 8.12
N LEU A 112 5.21 -8.61 8.24
CA LEU A 112 4.48 -7.76 9.18
C LEU A 112 4.87 -8.05 10.63
N ILE A 113 4.95 -9.33 11.02
CA ILE A 113 5.37 -9.74 12.36
C ILE A 113 6.82 -9.30 12.64
N ALA A 114 7.71 -9.50 11.67
CA ALA A 114 9.10 -9.05 11.79
C ALA A 114 9.22 -7.53 11.93
N ALA A 115 8.45 -6.77 11.14
CA ALA A 115 8.39 -5.32 11.22
C ALA A 115 7.86 -4.85 12.58
N LEU A 116 6.80 -5.49 13.10
CA LEU A 116 6.27 -5.22 14.43
C LEU A 116 7.31 -5.47 15.51
N PHE A 117 8.04 -6.58 15.43
CA PHE A 117 9.07 -6.91 16.41
C PHE A 117 10.21 -5.88 16.40
N ILE A 118 10.72 -5.54 15.21
CA ILE A 118 11.78 -4.54 15.05
C ILE A 118 11.33 -3.18 15.56
N ASN A 119 10.14 -2.72 15.18
CA ASN A 119 9.62 -1.41 15.60
C ASN A 119 9.28 -1.35 17.09
N SER A 120 8.85 -2.47 17.69
CA SER A 120 8.63 -2.59 19.13
C SER A 120 9.91 -2.43 19.93
N ILE A 121 11.07 -2.75 19.35
CA ILE A 121 12.37 -2.46 19.96
C ILE A 121 12.76 -1.01 19.68
N ILE A 122 12.71 -0.56 18.42
CA ILE A 122 13.23 0.76 18.02
C ILE A 122 12.47 1.94 18.61
N VAL A 123 11.13 1.94 18.55
CA VAL A 123 10.31 3.10 18.94
C VAL A 123 10.48 3.45 20.43
N PRO A 124 10.51 2.47 21.36
CA PRO A 124 10.80 2.73 22.77
C PRO A 124 12.21 3.27 23.07
N LEU A 125 13.18 3.17 22.15
CA LEU A 125 14.50 3.78 22.37
C LEU A 125 14.48 5.32 22.24
N ASN A 126 13.33 5.92 21.96
CA ASN A 126 13.20 7.37 21.88
C ASN A 126 13.36 8.05 23.24
N THR A 127 13.68 9.35 23.23
CA THR A 127 13.92 10.12 24.46
C THR A 127 12.69 10.29 25.35
N GLU A 128 11.48 10.07 24.82
CA GLU A 128 10.22 10.24 25.57
C GLU A 128 10.08 9.19 26.68
N LEU A 129 10.67 8.01 26.52
CA LEU A 129 10.66 7.00 27.58
C LEU A 129 11.45 7.43 28.83
N PHE A 130 12.49 8.23 28.64
CA PHE A 130 13.23 8.83 29.76
C PHE A 130 12.44 9.95 30.46
N GLU A 131 11.55 10.65 29.75
CA GLU A 131 10.65 11.65 30.33
C GLU A 131 9.46 11.01 31.07
N LEU A 132 8.98 9.86 30.56
CA LEU A 132 7.98 8.99 31.20
C LEU A 132 8.40 8.53 32.61
N LEU A 133 9.69 8.26 32.81
CA LEU A 133 10.25 7.88 34.11
C LEU A 133 10.26 9.03 35.13
N LYS A 134 10.30 10.28 34.66
CA LYS A 134 10.34 11.49 35.52
C LYS A 134 8.96 11.99 35.92
N THR A 135 7.94 11.71 35.12
CA THR A 135 6.58 12.21 35.34
C THR A 135 5.81 11.28 36.29
N ASN A 136 5.12 11.82 37.30
CA ASN A 136 4.32 11.01 38.24
C ASN A 136 2.83 10.85 37.84
N ASN A 137 2.39 11.58 36.81
CA ASN A 137 1.00 11.55 36.35
C ASN A 137 0.69 10.27 35.55
N GLN A 138 -0.16 9.40 36.09
CA GLN A 138 -0.55 8.14 35.45
C GLN A 138 -1.30 8.33 34.12
N ALA A 139 -2.16 9.35 34.00
CA ALA A 139 -2.91 9.61 32.78
C ALA A 139 -1.98 10.01 31.62
N TYR A 140 -0.95 10.81 31.93
CA TYR A 140 0.09 11.16 30.96
C TYR A 140 0.87 9.91 30.51
N LYS A 141 1.23 9.02 31.46
CA LYS A 141 1.94 7.78 31.12
C LYS A 141 1.17 6.90 30.15
N LEU A 142 -0.12 6.70 30.42
CA LEU A 142 -1.00 5.93 29.54
C LEU A 142 -1.11 6.58 28.16
N GLY A 143 -1.24 7.91 28.09
CA GLY A 143 -1.25 8.66 26.84
C GLY A 143 -0.02 8.40 25.99
N VAL A 144 1.18 8.56 26.55
CA VAL A 144 2.44 8.34 25.81
C VAL A 144 2.57 6.88 25.37
N ILE A 145 2.30 5.90 26.24
CA ILE A 145 2.35 4.48 25.87
C ILE A 145 1.38 4.18 24.72
N SER A 146 0.15 4.70 24.77
CA SER A 146 -0.83 4.49 23.71
C SER A 146 -0.41 5.12 22.37
N GLY A 147 0.23 6.29 22.41
CA GLY A 147 0.80 6.95 21.23
C GLY A 147 1.95 6.18 20.62
N GLN A 148 2.84 5.63 21.46
CA GLN A 148 3.94 4.78 21.04
C GLN A 148 3.44 3.48 20.39
N LEU A 149 2.45 2.81 20.98
CA LEU A 149 1.82 1.62 20.39
C LEU A 149 1.19 1.92 19.03
N THR A 150 0.47 3.04 18.93
CA THR A 150 -0.13 3.48 17.66
C THR A 150 0.95 3.70 16.60
N THR A 151 2.05 4.36 16.97
CA THR A 151 3.18 4.63 16.08
C THR A 151 3.87 3.34 15.62
N ILE A 152 4.07 2.38 16.52
CA ILE A 152 4.65 1.06 16.20
C ILE A 152 3.80 0.33 15.16
N ILE A 153 2.48 0.29 15.36
CA ILE A 153 1.55 -0.38 14.43
C ILE A 153 1.60 0.31 13.07
N LEU A 154 1.52 1.64 13.05
CA LEU A 154 1.48 2.43 11.81
C LEU A 154 2.75 2.24 10.98
N LEU A 155 3.92 2.38 11.60
CA LEU A 155 5.22 2.17 10.95
C LEU A 155 5.38 0.73 10.44
N SER A 156 4.90 -0.25 11.19
CA SER A 156 5.00 -1.65 10.79
C SER A 156 4.16 -1.94 9.54
N ILE A 157 2.98 -1.34 9.44
CA ILE A 157 2.13 -1.43 8.25
C ILE A 157 2.84 -0.77 7.06
N SER A 158 3.33 0.47 7.21
CA SER A 158 4.05 1.17 6.12
C SER A 158 5.28 0.41 5.63
N VAL A 159 6.15 -0.07 6.53
CA VAL A 159 7.33 -0.88 6.15
C VAL A 159 6.92 -2.16 5.41
N THR A 160 5.83 -2.80 5.83
CA THR A 160 5.31 -3.99 5.16
C THR A 160 4.81 -3.66 3.75
N LEU A 161 4.10 -2.54 3.57
CA LEU A 161 3.67 -2.07 2.26
C LEU A 161 4.86 -1.76 1.36
N ILE A 162 5.84 -1.00 1.84
CA ILE A 162 7.05 -0.64 1.10
C ILE A 162 7.77 -1.90 0.59
N THR A 163 7.96 -2.89 1.46
CA THR A 163 8.65 -4.15 1.16
C THR A 163 7.86 -5.02 0.19
N CYS A 164 6.55 -5.16 0.41
CA CYS A 164 5.70 -6.03 -0.41
C CYS A 164 5.41 -5.43 -1.80
N PHE A 165 5.32 -4.11 -1.94
CA PHE A 165 5.00 -3.46 -3.22
C PHE A 165 6.21 -3.09 -4.07
N TYR A 166 7.39 -2.94 -3.48
CA TYR A 166 8.63 -2.76 -4.22
C TYR A 166 8.77 -3.72 -5.44
N PRO A 167 8.53 -5.05 -5.30
CA PRO A 167 8.64 -5.97 -6.44
C PRO A 167 7.56 -5.78 -7.52
N HIS A 168 6.38 -5.25 -7.19
CA HIS A 168 5.29 -5.08 -8.17
C HIS A 168 5.54 -3.91 -9.11
N ILE A 169 6.18 -2.85 -8.62
CA ILE A 169 6.62 -1.70 -9.44
C ILE A 169 7.80 -2.11 -10.34
N ARG A 170 8.75 -2.90 -9.83
CA ARG A 170 9.94 -3.34 -10.60
C ARG A 170 9.58 -4.27 -11.76
N LYS A 171 8.67 -5.23 -11.56
CA LYS A 171 8.27 -6.18 -12.62
C LYS A 171 7.55 -5.52 -13.81
N ARG A 172 6.92 -4.35 -13.61
CA ARG A 172 6.25 -3.60 -14.68
C ARG A 172 7.17 -2.73 -15.52
N LYS A 173 8.42 -2.49 -15.09
CA LYS A 173 9.43 -1.74 -15.87
C LYS A 173 10.18 -2.58 -16.91
N SER A 174 9.98 -3.90 -16.98
CA SER A 174 10.56 -4.74 -18.04
C SER A 174 9.49 -5.21 -19.01
N PRO A 175 9.21 -4.39 -20.04
CA PRO A 175 9.40 -4.88 -21.39
C PRO A 175 10.08 -3.82 -22.24
N ALA A 176 11.41 -3.77 -22.21
CA ALA A 176 12.19 -3.16 -23.27
C ALA A 176 13.57 -3.82 -23.31
N THR A 177 13.99 -4.17 -24.52
CA THR A 177 15.32 -4.66 -24.93
C THR A 177 15.71 -6.07 -24.47
N ARG A 178 15.45 -7.10 -25.28
CA ARG A 178 16.23 -7.47 -26.46
C ARG A 178 15.39 -8.34 -27.40
#